data_AF-A0A1V6QKI8-F1
#
_entry.id   AF-A0A1V6QKI8-F1
#
_cell.length_a   1.000
_cell.length_b   1.000
_cell.length_c   1.000
_cell.angle_alpha   90.00
_cell.angle_beta   90.00
_cell.angle_gamma   90.00
#
_symmetry.space_group_name_H-M   'P 1'
#
loop_
_entity.id
_entity.type
_entity.pdbx_description
1 polymer ?
#
loop_
_entity_poly.entity_id
_entity_poly.type
_entity_poly.pdbx_seq_one_letter_code
_entity_poly.pdbx_strand_id
1 'polypeptide(L)'
;MLSFTRSRKSYYLLLACAATSICLINLFYLTETVDNHRLSGFTFFGKPKPVGEYAHDGHPIVSLMREANRQWLAYDNSRSTNFRRTVAKYREIHGRHPPPGFKEWYMFARKKNAHNVDDFQQISGDLRPFWALAPADIRKMAAKLQNSDGIAGVRIRNHKVSIDMESWRPETLRDSIKRIAKFLPDMDIALNVMDQPRVMVTYNDTQEYLRTEALSRSLPSDALDQFTLGMDYLYGKDSTIEGVEPEWFSIAGRPYMSFANESCPPGSPARANISTKDADKLYKSPSAGFITNFTASSDLCTVGPVLGDSHGFLFSASSNIISRKLLPVFSECKVSVNNDILFPANMYFMNDKRYVYNPRHDNEWEDKSDTLLWRGVTSGGVQLADNWHRLHRQRFVQAANSTEMESRTVPILAENNMKQYRNFSDFSPSNFSLDHFDVGFTEAWGCIPDCSFYDDIWTYKEPKDFSQQFKSKYLVDIDGHSFSGRWRAFQHSKSLGIKATIFREWHDSRLFPWRHFVPMDNRYDDLYALMTYFIGLGNSSSSTLPASGEPYVQSHDFEAEVIAAQSREWAQQALRNEDLEIYLYLLLLEYGRITDDNRDSIGYSGDGSELDHFDAQYPFSMPIQMVVGDHPDTP
;
A
#
# COMPACT_ATOMS: atom_id res chain seq x y z
N MET A 1 22.76 62.84 51.06
CA MET A 1 23.03 62.52 49.64
C MET A 1 23.30 61.01 49.42
N LEU A 2 22.50 60.11 50.01
CA LEU A 2 22.72 58.64 49.94
C LEU A 2 21.43 57.82 49.71
N SER A 3 20.28 58.47 49.49
CA SER A 3 19.00 57.81 49.21
C SER A 3 18.62 57.84 47.71
N PHE A 4 19.29 58.66 46.89
CA PHE A 4 18.93 58.86 45.49
C PHE A 4 19.62 57.91 44.47
N THR A 5 20.65 57.17 44.89
CA THR A 5 21.42 56.26 44.01
C THR A 5 20.96 54.80 44.04
N ARG A 6 20.19 54.40 45.06
CA ARG A 6 19.68 53.02 45.20
C ARG A 6 18.45 52.75 44.30
N SER A 7 17.63 53.78 44.06
CA SER A 7 16.44 53.72 43.18
C SER A 7 16.79 53.46 41.71
N ARG A 8 17.86 54.10 41.19
CA ARG A 8 18.30 53.91 39.79
C ARG A 8 18.80 52.48 39.52
N LYS A 9 19.55 51.87 40.43
CA LYS A 9 20.03 50.48 40.24
C LYS A 9 18.88 49.48 40.16
N SER A 10 17.88 49.58 41.03
CA SER A 10 16.68 48.73 40.94
C SER A 10 15.89 48.98 39.65
N TYR A 11 15.82 50.23 39.18
CA TYR A 11 15.14 50.57 37.93
C TYR A 11 15.86 50.02 36.70
N TYR A 12 17.19 50.09 36.65
CA TYR A 12 17.99 49.50 35.58
C TYR A 12 17.98 47.97 35.62
N LEU A 13 17.93 47.36 36.81
CA LEU A 13 17.77 45.91 36.94
C LEU A 13 16.41 45.44 36.43
N LEU A 14 15.34 46.16 36.77
CA LEU A 14 13.98 45.89 36.27
C LEU A 14 13.90 46.05 34.74
N LEU A 15 14.52 47.09 34.18
CA LEU A 15 14.61 47.27 32.72
C LEU A 15 15.41 46.16 32.05
N ALA A 16 16.52 45.72 32.65
CA ALA A 16 17.33 44.62 32.13
C ALA A 16 16.57 43.27 32.18
N CYS A 17 15.84 42.99 33.27
CA CYS A 17 14.98 41.82 33.40
C CYS A 17 13.80 41.84 32.42
N ALA A 18 13.19 43.01 32.20
CA ALA A 18 12.13 43.17 31.21
C ALA A 18 12.66 42.96 29.78
N ALA A 19 13.81 43.54 29.46
CA ALA A 19 14.45 43.37 28.15
C ALA A 19 14.85 41.91 27.90
N THR A 20 15.43 41.21 28.89
CA THR A 20 15.76 39.78 28.76
C THR A 20 14.52 38.91 28.66
N SER A 21 13.44 39.22 29.38
CA SER A 21 12.17 38.49 29.27
C SER A 21 11.53 38.69 27.89
N ILE A 22 11.55 39.91 27.35
CA ILE A 22 11.08 40.21 25.99
C ILE A 22 11.95 39.50 24.94
N CYS A 23 13.27 39.47 25.11
CA CYS A 23 14.17 38.71 24.24
C CYS A 23 13.89 37.22 24.31
N LEU A 24 13.65 36.65 25.50
CA LEU A 24 13.31 35.23 25.67
C LEU A 24 11.95 34.88 25.08
N ILE A 25 10.94 35.74 25.25
CA ILE A 25 9.62 35.55 24.64
C ILE A 25 9.71 35.66 23.12
N ASN A 26 10.47 36.61 22.58
CA ASN A 26 10.71 36.71 21.14
C ASN A 26 11.56 35.55 20.61
N LEU A 27 12.52 35.03 21.39
CA LEU A 27 13.28 33.84 21.03
C LEU A 27 12.38 32.61 21.00
N PHE A 28 11.48 32.47 21.98
CA PHE A 28 10.49 31.39 22.05
C PHE A 28 9.46 31.49 20.92
N TYR A 29 9.02 32.71 20.58
CA TYR A 29 8.18 32.96 19.41
C TYR A 29 8.95 32.71 18.11
N LEU A 30 10.24 33.04 18.02
CA LEU A 30 11.07 32.74 16.84
C LEU A 30 11.30 31.23 16.70
N THR A 31 11.52 30.48 17.78
CA THR A 31 11.63 29.02 17.71
C THR A 31 10.29 28.36 17.37
N GLU A 32 9.19 28.80 17.97
CA GLU A 32 7.83 28.31 17.65
C GLU A 32 7.38 28.70 16.23
N THR A 33 7.76 29.89 15.74
CA THR A 33 7.44 30.31 14.36
C THR A 33 8.38 29.71 13.32
N VAL A 34 9.62 29.37 13.66
CA VAL A 34 10.51 28.59 12.79
C VAL A 34 10.07 27.13 12.72
N ASP A 35 9.49 26.57 13.79
CA ASP A 35 8.88 25.24 13.78
C ASP A 35 7.51 25.21 13.08
N ASN A 36 6.68 26.26 13.24
CA ASN A 36 5.35 26.33 12.60
C ASN A 36 5.33 26.93 11.19
N HIS A 37 6.39 27.65 10.78
CA HIS A 37 6.58 28.17 9.43
C HIS A 37 7.97 27.83 8.90
N ARG A 38 8.23 26.55 8.62
CA ARG A 38 9.13 26.18 7.52
C ARG A 38 8.55 26.73 6.23
N LEU A 39 8.96 27.95 5.89
CA LEU A 39 8.83 28.56 4.56
C LEU A 39 9.21 27.52 3.50
N SER A 40 8.22 27.15 2.70
CA SER A 40 8.26 26.19 1.59
C SER A 40 9.04 26.74 0.38
N GLY A 41 10.26 27.26 0.57
CA GLY A 41 10.93 28.04 -0.49
C GLY A 41 12.45 27.98 -0.58
N PHE A 42 13.19 27.43 0.38
CA PHE A 42 14.67 27.34 0.27
C PHE A 42 15.22 26.07 0.94
N THR A 43 15.28 24.97 0.18
CA THR A 43 16.09 23.78 0.51
C THR A 43 17.48 23.93 -0.12
N PHE A 44 18.42 24.61 0.56
CA PHE A 44 19.83 24.70 0.15
C PHE A 44 20.75 23.69 0.86
N PHE A 45 20.20 22.80 1.69
CA PHE A 45 20.88 21.61 2.17
C PHE A 45 20.19 20.39 1.55
N GLY A 46 20.92 19.62 0.75
CA GLY A 46 20.42 18.36 0.18
C GLY A 46 19.90 17.46 1.30
N LYS A 47 18.85 16.67 1.00
CA LYS A 47 18.42 15.60 1.90
C LYS A 47 19.64 14.74 2.23
N PRO A 48 19.94 14.44 3.50
CA PRO A 48 21.03 13.51 3.82
C PRO A 48 20.72 12.20 3.10
N LYS A 49 21.58 11.85 2.15
CA LYS A 49 21.61 10.51 1.56
C LYS A 49 22.29 9.60 2.59
N PRO A 50 21.90 8.32 2.69
CA PRO A 50 22.64 7.34 3.48
C PRO A 50 24.13 7.41 3.14
N VAL A 51 24.97 7.51 4.17
CA VAL A 51 26.43 7.55 4.03
C VAL A 51 27.01 6.30 4.70
N GLY A 52 27.48 5.36 3.88
CA GLY A 52 28.01 4.08 4.35
C GLY A 52 28.43 3.19 3.19
N GLU A 53 28.81 1.96 3.52
CA GLU A 53 29.19 0.92 2.55
C GLU A 53 28.30 -0.30 2.76
N TYR A 54 27.85 -0.91 1.66
CA TYR A 54 27.14 -2.18 1.70
C TYR A 54 28.03 -3.27 2.30
N ALA A 55 27.42 -4.22 3.01
CA ALA A 55 28.09 -5.44 3.39
C ALA A 55 28.52 -6.22 2.14
N HIS A 56 29.81 -6.53 2.05
CA HIS A 56 30.38 -7.29 0.94
C HIS A 56 30.33 -8.79 1.24
N ASP A 57 29.14 -9.38 1.09
CA ASP A 57 28.92 -10.78 1.40
C ASP A 57 28.02 -11.54 0.39
N GLY A 58 27.80 -12.82 0.66
CA GLY A 58 27.01 -13.72 -0.19
C GLY A 58 25.55 -13.89 0.24
N HIS A 59 24.98 -13.00 1.05
CA HIS A 59 23.61 -13.16 1.55
C HIS A 59 22.58 -13.02 0.42
N PRO A 60 21.54 -13.88 0.33
CA PRO A 60 20.57 -13.84 -0.78
C PRO A 60 19.77 -12.54 -0.87
N ILE A 61 19.57 -11.81 0.25
CA ILE A 61 18.89 -10.50 0.24
C ILE A 61 19.64 -9.47 -0.63
N VAL A 62 20.98 -9.53 -0.69
CA VAL A 62 21.79 -8.65 -1.56
C VAL A 62 21.34 -8.79 -3.03
N SER A 63 21.11 -10.02 -3.49
CA SER A 63 20.63 -10.27 -4.84
C SER A 63 19.19 -9.82 -5.06
N LEU A 64 18.31 -9.93 -4.04
CA LEU A 64 16.94 -9.45 -4.09
C LEU A 64 16.87 -7.93 -4.20
N MET A 65 17.67 -7.21 -3.41
CA MET A 65 17.79 -5.75 -3.48
C MET A 65 18.33 -5.29 -4.85
N ARG A 66 19.38 -5.94 -5.35
CA ARG A 66 19.94 -5.63 -6.68
C ARG A 66 18.93 -5.82 -7.80
N GLU A 67 18.19 -6.93 -7.78
CA GLU A 67 17.16 -7.21 -8.77
C GLU A 67 16.01 -6.19 -8.68
N ALA A 68 15.56 -5.84 -7.48
CA ALA A 68 14.55 -4.81 -7.28
C ALA A 68 15.00 -3.43 -7.79
N ASN A 69 16.27 -3.05 -7.57
CA ASN A 69 16.85 -1.82 -8.12
C ASN A 69 16.88 -1.84 -9.64
N ARG A 70 17.27 -2.97 -10.26
CA ARG A 70 17.28 -3.14 -11.71
C ARG A 70 15.87 -3.00 -12.30
N GLN A 71 14.87 -3.64 -11.68
CA GLN A 71 13.47 -3.57 -12.12
C GLN A 71 12.93 -2.15 -12.01
N TRP A 72 13.17 -1.47 -10.90
CA TRP A 72 12.75 -0.08 -10.71
C TRP A 72 13.44 0.87 -11.68
N LEU A 73 14.75 0.73 -11.93
CA LEU A 73 15.47 1.54 -12.91
C LEU A 73 14.93 1.34 -14.32
N ALA A 74 14.61 0.10 -14.70
CA ALA A 74 13.97 -0.18 -15.98
C ALA A 74 12.59 0.48 -16.08
N TYR A 75 11.81 0.42 -15.01
CA TYR A 75 10.51 1.07 -14.90
C TYR A 75 10.63 2.61 -15.03
N ASP A 76 11.50 3.27 -14.24
CA ASP A 76 11.66 4.73 -14.26
C ASP A 76 12.23 5.21 -15.61
N ASN A 77 13.24 4.53 -16.15
CA ASN A 77 13.81 4.88 -17.46
C ASN A 77 12.82 4.70 -18.63
N SER A 78 11.83 3.83 -18.47
CA SER A 78 10.81 3.59 -19.51
C SER A 78 9.74 4.68 -19.57
N ARG A 79 9.68 5.61 -18.61
CA ARG A 79 8.57 6.55 -18.49
C ARG A 79 8.50 7.52 -19.66
N SER A 80 7.28 7.86 -20.05
CA SER A 80 7.01 8.90 -21.04
C SER A 80 7.48 10.25 -20.53
N THR A 81 8.12 11.02 -21.42
CA THR A 81 8.68 12.35 -21.11
C THR A 81 8.04 13.48 -21.90
N ASN A 82 6.96 13.19 -22.63
CA ASN A 82 6.09 14.16 -23.29
C ASN A 82 4.74 13.48 -23.62
N PHE A 83 3.78 14.28 -24.08
CA PHE A 83 2.43 13.79 -24.36
C PHE A 83 2.38 12.83 -25.54
N ARG A 84 3.15 13.10 -26.62
CA ARG A 84 3.23 12.22 -27.80
C ARG A 84 3.66 10.80 -27.41
N ARG A 85 4.69 10.67 -26.57
CA ARG A 85 5.16 9.39 -26.02
C ARG A 85 4.11 8.74 -25.11
N THR A 86 3.46 9.53 -24.26
CA THR A 86 2.40 9.04 -23.36
C THR A 86 1.26 8.41 -24.17
N VAL A 87 0.79 9.08 -25.22
CA VAL A 87 -0.29 8.59 -26.09
C VAL A 87 0.17 7.35 -26.88
N ALA A 88 1.38 7.36 -27.44
CA ALA A 88 1.91 6.22 -28.18
C ALA A 88 2.04 4.97 -27.29
N LYS A 89 2.61 5.14 -26.09
CA LYS A 89 2.78 4.06 -25.11
C LYS A 89 1.44 3.55 -24.58
N TYR A 90 0.47 4.44 -24.34
CA TYR A 90 -0.90 4.03 -24.00
C TYR A 90 -1.49 3.10 -25.07
N ARG A 91 -1.39 3.48 -26.35
CA ARG A 91 -1.90 2.67 -27.47
C ARG A 91 -1.18 1.35 -27.61
N GLU A 92 0.13 1.33 -27.41
CA GLU A 92 0.94 0.11 -27.43
C GLU A 92 0.51 -0.88 -26.34
N ILE A 93 0.30 -0.39 -25.11
CA ILE A 93 -0.07 -1.22 -23.96
C ILE A 93 -1.51 -1.71 -24.07
N HIS A 94 -2.45 -0.82 -24.41
CA HIS A 94 -3.89 -1.09 -24.30
C HIS A 94 -4.56 -1.46 -25.63
N GLY A 95 -3.93 -1.19 -26.77
CA GLY A 95 -4.53 -1.40 -28.10
C GLY A 95 -5.75 -0.51 -28.37
N ARG A 96 -5.88 0.61 -27.65
CA ARG A 96 -6.99 1.57 -27.74
C ARG A 96 -6.49 3.00 -27.62
N HIS A 97 -7.25 3.95 -28.14
CA HIS A 97 -7.01 5.37 -27.87
C HIS A 97 -7.16 5.67 -26.38
N PRO A 98 -6.48 6.66 -25.80
CA PRO A 98 -6.82 7.15 -24.46
C PRO A 98 -8.28 7.64 -24.37
N PRO A 99 -8.92 7.65 -23.20
CA PRO A 99 -10.31 8.08 -23.07
C PRO A 99 -10.50 9.57 -23.42
N PRO A 100 -11.73 10.02 -23.71
CA PRO A 100 -11.98 11.44 -23.87
C PRO A 100 -11.53 12.24 -22.64
N GLY A 101 -10.94 13.41 -22.85
CA GLY A 101 -10.40 14.26 -21.75
C GLY A 101 -9.01 13.85 -21.25
N PHE A 102 -8.35 12.88 -21.89
CA PHE A 102 -7.02 12.42 -21.51
C PHE A 102 -5.95 13.52 -21.60
N LYS A 103 -6.09 14.45 -22.55
CA LYS A 103 -5.21 15.61 -22.69
C LYS A 103 -5.30 16.52 -21.47
N GLU A 104 -6.51 16.82 -21.01
CA GLU A 104 -6.79 17.65 -19.83
C GLU A 104 -6.29 16.95 -18.55
N TRP A 105 -6.47 15.64 -18.46
CA TRP A 105 -5.89 14.82 -17.39
C TRP A 105 -4.36 14.87 -17.39
N TYR A 106 -3.72 14.71 -18.54
CA TYR A 106 -2.26 14.81 -18.65
C TYR A 106 -1.78 16.17 -18.19
N MET A 107 -2.39 17.27 -18.68
CA MET A 107 -2.05 18.61 -18.24
C MET A 107 -2.25 18.80 -16.72
N PHE A 108 -3.31 18.23 -16.15
CA PHE A 108 -3.56 18.24 -14.71
C PHE A 108 -2.44 17.52 -13.95
N ALA A 109 -2.09 16.31 -14.36
CA ALA A 109 -1.02 15.51 -13.76
C ALA A 109 0.34 16.23 -13.83
N ARG A 110 0.68 16.81 -14.99
CA ARG A 110 1.93 17.55 -15.18
C ARG A 110 2.00 18.83 -14.34
N LYS A 111 0.89 19.60 -14.23
CA LYS A 111 0.81 20.77 -13.34
C LYS A 111 0.91 20.42 -11.85
N LYS A 112 0.57 19.19 -11.49
CA LYS A 112 0.74 18.60 -10.15
C LYS A 112 2.08 17.87 -9.99
N ASN A 113 3.01 18.06 -10.93
CA ASN A 113 4.34 17.45 -10.91
C ASN A 113 4.28 15.91 -10.81
N ALA A 114 3.36 15.24 -11.51
CA ALA A 114 3.38 13.79 -11.63
C ALA A 114 4.72 13.30 -12.19
N HIS A 115 5.38 12.41 -11.45
CA HIS A 115 6.68 11.87 -11.86
C HIS A 115 6.54 10.89 -13.04
N ASN A 116 5.57 9.98 -12.94
CA ASN A 116 5.24 9.00 -13.98
C ASN A 116 3.75 9.13 -14.36
N VAL A 117 3.48 9.23 -15.65
CA VAL A 117 2.12 9.31 -16.23
C VAL A 117 1.70 8.03 -16.96
N ASP A 118 2.51 6.97 -16.90
CA ASP A 118 2.22 5.67 -17.53
C ASP A 118 1.77 4.59 -16.53
N ASP A 119 1.93 4.83 -15.22
CA ASP A 119 1.73 3.80 -14.18
C ASP A 119 0.29 3.73 -13.68
N PHE A 120 -0.57 3.19 -14.54
CA PHE A 120 -2.00 3.02 -14.29
C PHE A 120 -2.50 1.62 -14.64
N GLN A 121 -1.60 0.63 -14.63
CA GLN A 121 -1.88 -0.76 -14.98
C GLN A 121 -2.96 -1.36 -14.08
N GLN A 122 -3.03 -0.96 -12.80
CA GLN A 122 -4.11 -1.38 -11.91
C GLN A 122 -5.50 -0.98 -12.43
N ILE A 123 -5.65 0.25 -12.95
CA ILE A 123 -6.92 0.73 -13.55
C ILE A 123 -7.30 -0.16 -14.74
N SER A 124 -6.37 -0.38 -15.65
CA SER A 124 -6.62 -1.21 -16.82
C SER A 124 -6.91 -2.67 -16.44
N GLY A 125 -6.14 -3.24 -15.50
CA GLY A 125 -6.34 -4.60 -15.01
C GLY A 125 -7.76 -4.83 -14.48
N ASP A 126 -8.30 -3.85 -13.77
CA ASP A 126 -9.64 -3.92 -13.17
C ASP A 126 -10.75 -3.69 -14.20
N LEU A 127 -10.56 -2.76 -15.14
CA LEU A 127 -11.59 -2.37 -16.10
C LEU A 127 -11.64 -3.26 -17.35
N ARG A 128 -10.56 -3.97 -17.69
CA ARG A 128 -10.48 -4.80 -18.91
C ARG A 128 -11.63 -5.79 -19.06
N PRO A 129 -12.00 -6.61 -18.06
CA PRO A 129 -13.12 -7.54 -18.20
C PRO A 129 -14.44 -6.88 -18.63
N PHE A 130 -14.67 -5.62 -18.26
CA PHE A 130 -15.92 -4.91 -18.57
C PHE A 130 -16.07 -4.52 -20.04
N TRP A 131 -14.99 -4.51 -20.84
CA TRP A 131 -15.08 -4.33 -22.30
C TRP A 131 -15.87 -5.44 -22.99
N ALA A 132 -16.02 -6.61 -22.35
CA ALA A 132 -16.80 -7.72 -22.86
C ALA A 132 -18.33 -7.55 -22.68
N LEU A 133 -18.77 -6.58 -21.87
CA LEU A 133 -20.18 -6.33 -21.57
C LEU A 133 -20.67 -5.11 -22.34
N ALA A 134 -21.96 -5.04 -22.69
CA ALA A 134 -22.52 -3.86 -23.33
C ALA A 134 -22.48 -2.65 -22.37
N PRO A 135 -22.16 -1.41 -22.84
CA PRO A 135 -22.11 -0.23 -21.96
C PRO A 135 -23.39 0.01 -21.17
N ALA A 136 -24.54 -0.14 -21.83
CA ALA A 136 -25.86 -0.01 -21.21
C ALA A 136 -26.09 -1.00 -20.07
N ASP A 137 -25.59 -2.23 -20.18
CA ASP A 137 -25.74 -3.23 -19.12
C ASP A 137 -24.86 -2.90 -17.91
N ILE A 138 -23.68 -2.31 -18.13
CA ILE A 138 -22.82 -1.81 -17.04
C ILE A 138 -23.52 -0.69 -16.29
N ARG A 139 -24.16 0.26 -17.00
CA ARG A 139 -24.94 1.35 -16.38
C ARG A 139 -26.13 0.80 -15.58
N LYS A 140 -26.90 -0.13 -16.16
CA LYS A 140 -28.00 -0.83 -15.45
C LYS A 140 -27.51 -1.50 -14.18
N MET A 141 -26.40 -2.24 -14.23
CA MET A 141 -25.80 -2.87 -13.06
C MET A 141 -25.41 -1.82 -12.01
N ALA A 142 -24.64 -0.80 -12.39
CA ALA A 142 -24.20 0.24 -11.48
C ALA A 142 -25.37 0.95 -10.78
N ALA A 143 -26.45 1.23 -11.51
CA ALA A 143 -27.64 1.85 -10.94
C ALA A 143 -28.47 0.90 -10.07
N LYS A 144 -28.63 -0.37 -10.46
CA LYS A 144 -29.32 -1.41 -9.66
C LYS A 144 -28.59 -1.70 -8.34
N LEU A 145 -27.26 -1.75 -8.38
CA LEU A 145 -26.40 -2.07 -7.24
C LEU A 145 -26.55 -1.09 -6.07
N GLN A 146 -26.96 0.16 -6.33
CA GLN A 146 -27.16 1.18 -5.29
C GLN A 146 -28.28 0.83 -4.30
N ASN A 147 -29.16 -0.10 -4.68
CA ASN A 147 -30.20 -0.63 -3.78
C ASN A 147 -29.77 -1.93 -3.06
N SER A 148 -28.50 -2.35 -3.19
CA SER A 148 -27.97 -3.55 -2.55
C SER A 148 -27.37 -3.26 -1.17
N ASP A 149 -27.55 -4.20 -0.24
CA ASP A 149 -26.94 -4.10 1.09
C ASP A 149 -25.40 -4.00 1.02
N GLY A 150 -24.87 -3.00 1.73
CA GLY A 150 -23.44 -2.73 1.79
C GLY A 150 -22.87 -2.06 0.53
N ILE A 151 -23.72 -1.52 -0.35
CA ILE A 151 -23.32 -0.67 -1.48
C ILE A 151 -23.92 0.74 -1.30
N ALA A 152 -23.12 1.77 -1.53
CA ALA A 152 -23.56 3.16 -1.63
C ALA A 152 -23.50 3.64 -3.08
N GLY A 153 -24.42 4.49 -3.49
CA GLY A 153 -24.42 5.17 -4.78
C GLY A 153 -23.68 6.50 -4.73
N VAL A 154 -22.69 6.68 -5.59
CA VAL A 154 -22.08 7.99 -5.88
C VAL A 154 -22.37 8.36 -7.33
N ARG A 155 -22.99 9.51 -7.56
CA ARG A 155 -23.54 9.90 -8.86
C ARG A 155 -22.95 11.21 -9.32
N ILE A 156 -22.46 11.24 -10.56
CA ILE A 156 -22.00 12.47 -11.22
C ILE A 156 -23.03 12.85 -12.27
N ARG A 157 -23.58 14.07 -12.16
CA ARG A 157 -24.52 14.64 -13.13
C ARG A 157 -24.20 16.11 -13.37
N ASN A 158 -24.00 16.50 -14.63
CA ASN A 158 -23.64 17.87 -15.01
C ASN A 158 -22.49 18.41 -14.13
N HIS A 159 -21.44 17.60 -13.98
CA HIS A 159 -20.25 17.90 -13.15
C HIS A 159 -20.51 18.12 -11.64
N LYS A 160 -21.68 17.69 -11.13
CA LYS A 160 -22.01 17.72 -9.71
C LYS A 160 -22.08 16.32 -9.14
N VAL A 161 -21.53 16.14 -7.94
CA VAL A 161 -21.48 14.85 -7.25
C VAL A 161 -22.55 14.79 -6.17
N SER A 162 -23.31 13.70 -6.14
CA SER A 162 -24.31 13.40 -5.10
C SER A 162 -24.17 11.97 -4.61
N ILE A 163 -24.70 11.70 -3.41
CA ILE A 163 -24.70 10.38 -2.77
C ILE A 163 -26.12 10.03 -2.31
N ASP A 164 -26.40 8.75 -2.08
CA ASP A 164 -27.69 8.24 -1.59
C ASP A 164 -27.72 7.89 -0.10
N MET A 165 -26.56 7.79 0.54
CA MET A 165 -26.39 7.50 1.95
C MET A 165 -25.30 8.39 2.56
N GLU A 166 -25.61 9.07 3.66
CA GLU A 166 -24.62 9.81 4.45
C GLU A 166 -23.88 8.83 5.37
N SER A 167 -22.60 8.63 5.09
CA SER A 167 -21.66 7.80 5.84
C SER A 167 -20.24 8.21 5.44
N TRP A 168 -19.26 7.99 6.33
CA TRP A 168 -17.90 8.50 6.14
C TRP A 168 -17.25 8.04 4.82
N ARG A 169 -17.54 6.81 4.34
CA ARG A 169 -17.00 6.29 3.06
C ARG A 169 -17.55 7.04 1.84
N PRO A 170 -18.86 7.04 1.54
CA PRO A 170 -19.39 7.77 0.39
C PRO A 170 -19.18 9.29 0.49
N GLU A 171 -19.19 9.88 1.69
CA GLU A 171 -18.87 11.30 1.90
C GLU A 171 -17.43 11.63 1.49
N THR A 172 -16.46 10.82 1.93
CA THR A 172 -15.04 11.01 1.59
C THR A 172 -14.82 10.88 0.09
N LEU A 173 -15.39 9.85 -0.54
CA LEU A 173 -15.25 9.67 -1.99
C LEU A 173 -15.91 10.82 -2.75
N ARG A 174 -17.12 11.24 -2.35
CA ARG A 174 -17.82 12.41 -2.92
C ARG A 174 -16.93 13.66 -2.88
N ASP A 175 -16.34 13.94 -1.73
CA ASP A 175 -15.53 15.16 -1.55
C ASP A 175 -14.20 15.09 -2.29
N SER A 176 -13.66 13.89 -2.51
CA SER A 176 -12.55 13.66 -3.44
C SER A 176 -12.91 13.87 -4.90
N ILE A 177 -14.04 13.33 -5.36
CA ILE A 177 -14.51 13.51 -6.74
C ILE A 177 -14.88 14.98 -7.01
N LYS A 178 -15.47 15.70 -6.05
CA LYS A 178 -15.82 17.13 -6.21
C LYS A 178 -14.65 17.99 -6.67
N ARG A 179 -13.40 17.66 -6.30
CA ARG A 179 -12.20 18.42 -6.70
C ARG A 179 -11.91 18.32 -8.19
N ILE A 180 -12.36 17.25 -8.85
CA ILE A 180 -12.11 16.95 -10.26
C ILE A 180 -13.40 16.86 -11.11
N ALA A 181 -14.59 16.96 -10.50
CA ALA A 181 -15.88 16.72 -11.14
C ALA A 181 -16.16 17.54 -12.41
N LYS A 182 -15.59 18.75 -12.51
CA LYS A 182 -15.67 19.61 -13.72
C LYS A 182 -15.08 19.00 -14.98
N PHE A 183 -14.28 17.94 -14.84
CA PHE A 183 -13.65 17.23 -15.95
C PHE A 183 -14.30 15.88 -16.26
N LEU A 184 -15.24 15.44 -15.43
CA LEU A 184 -15.79 14.10 -15.49
C LEU A 184 -17.15 14.08 -16.22
N PRO A 185 -17.46 13.02 -16.99
CA PRO A 185 -18.77 12.82 -17.57
C PRO A 185 -19.80 12.36 -16.52
N ASP A 186 -21.06 12.26 -16.96
CA ASP A 186 -22.13 11.70 -16.15
C ASP A 186 -21.93 10.19 -15.97
N MET A 187 -22.01 9.69 -14.72
CA MET A 187 -21.84 8.26 -14.42
C MET A 187 -22.43 7.89 -13.05
N ASP A 188 -22.64 6.58 -12.85
CA ASP A 188 -23.01 5.97 -11.57
C ASP A 188 -21.89 5.06 -11.05
N ILE A 189 -21.53 5.25 -9.79
CA ILE A 189 -20.49 4.50 -9.09
C ILE A 189 -21.16 3.72 -7.95
N ALA A 190 -21.07 2.39 -8.00
CA ALA A 190 -21.50 1.51 -6.93
C ALA A 190 -20.33 1.27 -5.96
N LEU A 191 -20.31 2.00 -4.85
CA LEU A 191 -19.25 1.95 -3.84
C LEU A 191 -19.53 0.84 -2.82
N ASN A 192 -18.62 -0.12 -2.69
CA ASN A 192 -18.60 -1.04 -1.57
C ASN A 192 -18.31 -0.29 -0.27
N VAL A 193 -19.22 -0.40 0.71
CA VAL A 193 -19.02 0.19 2.04
C VAL A 193 -18.64 -0.84 3.11
N MET A 194 -18.31 -2.07 2.70
CA MET A 194 -17.78 -3.12 3.58
C MET A 194 -16.26 -3.19 3.51
N ASP A 195 -15.65 -3.83 4.51
CA ASP A 195 -14.20 -4.04 4.53
C ASP A 195 -13.74 -5.08 3.50
N GLN A 196 -14.56 -6.10 3.25
CA GLN A 196 -14.22 -7.20 2.35
C GLN A 196 -14.62 -6.92 0.89
N PRO A 197 -13.86 -7.43 -0.10
CA PRO A 197 -14.23 -7.36 -1.51
C PRO A 197 -15.49 -8.18 -1.82
N ARG A 198 -16.20 -7.82 -2.89
CA ARG A 198 -17.55 -8.30 -3.18
C ARG A 198 -17.66 -9.12 -4.47
N VAL A 199 -16.79 -8.91 -5.45
CA VAL A 199 -16.94 -9.49 -6.79
C VAL A 199 -15.94 -10.64 -6.96
N MET A 200 -16.41 -11.88 -7.13
CA MET A 200 -15.56 -13.08 -7.22
C MET A 200 -15.99 -13.94 -8.42
N VAL A 201 -15.64 -13.48 -9.61
CA VAL A 201 -15.97 -14.14 -10.88
C VAL A 201 -15.16 -15.44 -11.00
N THR A 202 -15.73 -16.46 -11.66
CA THR A 202 -14.99 -17.71 -11.88
C THR A 202 -13.81 -17.50 -12.84
N TYR A 203 -12.83 -18.40 -12.81
CA TYR A 203 -11.66 -18.31 -13.68
C TYR A 203 -12.09 -18.36 -15.15
N ASN A 204 -12.96 -19.31 -15.51
CA ASN A 204 -13.40 -19.51 -16.89
C ASN A 204 -14.15 -18.28 -17.43
N ASP A 205 -15.08 -17.72 -16.65
CA ASP A 205 -15.81 -16.52 -17.06
C ASP A 205 -14.86 -15.33 -17.21
N THR A 206 -13.90 -15.16 -16.29
CA THR A 206 -12.88 -14.12 -16.39
C THR A 206 -12.04 -14.27 -17.65
N GLN A 207 -11.61 -15.49 -18.01
CA GLN A 207 -10.87 -15.73 -19.25
C GLN A 207 -11.71 -15.40 -20.49
N GLU A 208 -13.00 -15.70 -20.48
CA GLU A 208 -13.91 -15.39 -21.59
C GLU A 208 -14.12 -13.88 -21.76
N TYR A 209 -14.30 -13.14 -20.66
CA TYR A 209 -14.35 -11.68 -20.70
C TYR A 209 -13.04 -11.09 -21.25
N LEU A 210 -11.88 -11.57 -20.78
CA LEU A 210 -10.58 -11.10 -21.25
C LEU A 210 -10.32 -11.45 -22.73
N ARG A 211 -10.79 -12.62 -23.19
CA ARG A 211 -10.72 -13.02 -24.61
C ARG A 211 -11.53 -12.06 -25.48
N THR A 212 -12.75 -11.74 -25.05
CA THR A 212 -13.63 -10.80 -25.75
C THR A 212 -13.04 -9.39 -25.77
N GLU A 213 -12.52 -8.92 -24.63
CA GLU A 213 -11.80 -7.64 -24.54
C GLU A 213 -10.65 -7.58 -25.55
N ALA A 214 -9.78 -8.59 -25.58
CA ALA A 214 -8.63 -8.61 -26.48
C ALA A 214 -9.02 -8.56 -27.97
N LEU A 215 -10.08 -9.27 -28.36
CA LEU A 215 -10.60 -9.28 -29.75
C LEU A 215 -11.27 -7.97 -30.16
N SER A 216 -11.78 -7.20 -29.19
CA SER A 216 -12.49 -5.95 -29.44
C SER A 216 -11.58 -4.72 -29.59
N ARG A 217 -10.27 -4.86 -29.40
CA ARG A 217 -9.30 -3.74 -29.44
C ARG A 217 -9.24 -3.10 -30.83
N SER A 218 -9.27 -1.77 -30.87
CA SER A 218 -9.26 -0.99 -32.11
C SER A 218 -8.77 0.44 -31.88
N LEU A 219 -8.26 1.05 -32.97
CA LEU A 219 -7.77 2.43 -33.02
C LEU A 219 -8.43 3.18 -34.20
N PRO A 220 -9.74 3.49 -34.11
CA PRO A 220 -10.43 4.21 -35.18
C PRO A 220 -9.85 5.62 -35.38
N SER A 221 -9.50 5.95 -36.62
CA SER A 221 -8.91 7.26 -36.96
C SER A 221 -9.88 8.44 -36.82
N ASP A 222 -11.18 8.16 -36.82
CA ASP A 222 -12.28 9.11 -36.66
C ASP A 222 -12.81 9.17 -35.22
N ALA A 223 -12.07 8.65 -34.23
CA ALA A 223 -12.51 8.68 -32.84
C ALA A 223 -12.71 10.12 -32.34
N LEU A 224 -13.86 10.36 -31.69
CA LEU A 224 -14.23 11.67 -31.15
C LEU A 224 -13.74 11.82 -29.70
N ASP A 225 -13.06 12.94 -29.40
CA ASP A 225 -12.60 13.29 -28.05
C ASP A 225 -13.73 13.97 -27.24
N GLN A 226 -14.86 13.27 -27.10
CA GLN A 226 -16.02 13.73 -26.32
C GLN A 226 -16.84 12.54 -25.79
N PHE A 227 -17.44 12.71 -24.62
CA PHE A 227 -18.38 11.74 -24.06
C PHE A 227 -19.80 11.96 -24.60
N THR A 228 -20.58 10.88 -24.67
CA THR A 228 -21.99 10.91 -25.04
C THR A 228 -22.81 11.59 -23.93
N LEU A 229 -23.68 12.54 -24.31
CA LEU A 229 -24.57 13.24 -23.39
C LEU A 229 -25.92 12.53 -23.30
N GLY A 230 -26.57 12.62 -22.14
CA GLY A 230 -27.96 12.15 -21.96
C GLY A 230 -28.14 10.64 -22.10
N MET A 231 -27.15 9.85 -21.64
CA MET A 231 -27.21 8.39 -21.70
C MET A 231 -28.35 7.80 -20.85
N ASP A 232 -29.02 6.79 -21.39
CA ASP A 232 -30.04 6.02 -20.69
C ASP A 232 -29.46 5.12 -19.60
N TYR A 233 -30.33 4.59 -18.73
CA TYR A 233 -30.01 3.64 -17.64
C TYR A 233 -29.06 4.16 -16.57
N LEU A 234 -28.89 5.48 -16.51
CA LEU A 234 -28.39 6.16 -15.33
C LEU A 234 -29.46 6.12 -14.22
N TYR A 235 -29.04 6.06 -12.97
CA TYR A 235 -29.93 5.96 -11.81
C TYR A 235 -30.96 7.09 -11.79
N GLY A 236 -32.24 6.72 -11.73
CA GLY A 236 -33.37 7.59 -11.42
C GLY A 236 -34.09 7.11 -10.15
N LYS A 237 -34.46 8.03 -9.27
CA LYS A 237 -35.09 7.69 -7.97
C LYS A 237 -36.39 6.86 -8.12
N ASP A 238 -37.09 7.05 -9.23
CA ASP A 238 -38.37 6.39 -9.55
C ASP A 238 -38.25 5.39 -10.72
N SER A 239 -37.03 5.10 -11.20
CA SER A 239 -36.84 4.16 -12.32
C SER A 239 -36.79 2.72 -11.82
N THR A 240 -37.71 1.87 -12.28
CA THR A 240 -37.57 0.42 -12.16
C THR A 240 -36.54 -0.07 -13.15
N ILE A 241 -35.35 -0.44 -12.65
CA ILE A 241 -34.29 -1.02 -13.48
C ILE A 241 -34.55 -2.53 -13.58
N GLU A 242 -35.13 -2.94 -14.70
CA GLU A 242 -35.26 -4.34 -15.08
C GLU A 242 -33.95 -4.87 -15.68
N GLY A 243 -33.61 -6.11 -15.35
CA GLY A 243 -32.43 -6.79 -15.87
C GLY A 243 -31.21 -6.69 -14.95
N VAL A 244 -30.54 -7.84 -14.82
CA VAL A 244 -29.34 -8.13 -14.01
C VAL A 244 -29.55 -8.08 -12.50
N GLU A 245 -29.94 -9.23 -11.94
CA GLU A 245 -29.88 -9.44 -10.49
C GLU A 245 -28.42 -9.71 -10.05
N PRO A 246 -27.90 -9.00 -9.04
CA PRO A 246 -26.52 -9.17 -8.58
C PRO A 246 -26.20 -10.57 -8.02
N GLU A 247 -27.22 -11.35 -7.62
CA GLU A 247 -27.04 -12.70 -7.06
C GLU A 247 -26.06 -12.73 -5.88
N TRP A 248 -26.23 -11.78 -4.95
CA TRP A 248 -25.47 -11.75 -3.71
C TRP A 248 -25.76 -12.98 -2.85
N PHE A 249 -24.71 -13.63 -2.37
CA PHE A 249 -24.83 -14.68 -1.36
C PHE A 249 -23.76 -14.51 -0.28
N SER A 250 -24.14 -14.82 0.95
CA SER A 250 -23.22 -14.75 2.09
C SER A 250 -22.35 -16.00 2.17
N ILE A 251 -21.06 -15.77 2.40
CA ILE A 251 -20.08 -16.80 2.76
C ILE A 251 -19.42 -16.48 4.11
N ALA A 252 -20.00 -15.57 4.88
CA ALA A 252 -19.50 -15.18 6.20
C ALA A 252 -19.34 -16.41 7.11
N GLY A 253 -18.23 -16.46 7.86
CA GLY A 253 -17.89 -17.57 8.75
C GLY A 253 -17.54 -18.89 8.04
N ARG A 254 -17.50 -18.95 6.70
CA ARG A 254 -17.09 -20.13 5.93
C ARG A 254 -15.67 -19.94 5.37
N PRO A 255 -14.93 -21.03 5.12
CA PRO A 255 -13.61 -20.92 4.49
C PRO A 255 -13.70 -20.28 3.10
N TYR A 256 -13.08 -19.12 2.93
CA TYR A 256 -13.06 -18.33 1.70
C TYR A 256 -12.50 -19.14 0.52
N MET A 257 -11.48 -19.97 0.77
CA MET A 257 -10.84 -20.80 -0.24
C MET A 257 -11.76 -21.88 -0.83
N SER A 258 -12.83 -22.27 -0.13
CA SER A 258 -13.86 -23.16 -0.68
C SER A 258 -14.65 -22.53 -1.83
N PHE A 259 -14.56 -21.21 -2.00
CA PHE A 259 -15.19 -20.45 -3.07
C PHE A 259 -14.16 -19.83 -4.03
N ALA A 260 -13.05 -19.33 -3.48
CA ALA A 260 -12.01 -18.65 -4.25
C ALA A 260 -11.26 -19.59 -5.22
N ASN A 261 -11.20 -20.90 -4.94
CA ASN A 261 -10.53 -21.85 -5.83
C ASN A 261 -11.16 -21.89 -7.24
N GLU A 262 -12.46 -21.66 -7.38
CA GLU A 262 -13.18 -21.58 -8.66
C GLU A 262 -12.73 -20.39 -9.52
N SER A 263 -12.22 -19.35 -8.87
CA SER A 263 -11.65 -18.14 -9.48
C SER A 263 -10.17 -18.30 -9.85
N CYS A 264 -9.56 -19.43 -9.53
CA CYS A 264 -8.17 -19.73 -9.83
C CYS A 264 -7.98 -20.60 -11.07
N PRO A 265 -6.82 -20.48 -11.76
CA PRO A 265 -6.48 -21.34 -12.87
C PRO A 265 -6.58 -22.83 -12.50
N PRO A 266 -7.03 -23.73 -13.39
CA PRO A 266 -7.17 -25.16 -13.09
C PRO A 266 -5.86 -25.85 -12.64
N GLY A 267 -4.70 -25.37 -13.11
CA GLY A 267 -3.38 -25.88 -12.72
C GLY A 267 -2.75 -25.18 -11.52
N SER A 268 -3.45 -24.27 -10.86
CA SER A 268 -2.91 -23.53 -9.71
C SER A 268 -2.89 -24.39 -8.43
N PRO A 269 -2.00 -24.07 -7.47
CA PRO A 269 -2.03 -24.64 -6.13
C PRO A 269 -3.41 -24.68 -5.46
N ALA A 270 -4.22 -23.62 -5.58
CA ALA A 270 -5.55 -23.56 -4.99
C ALA A 270 -6.53 -24.62 -5.54
N ARG A 271 -6.23 -25.20 -6.71
CA ARG A 271 -7.02 -26.25 -7.36
C ARG A 271 -6.36 -27.63 -7.31
N ALA A 272 -5.21 -27.74 -6.66
CA ALA A 272 -4.44 -28.97 -6.51
C ALA A 272 -4.22 -29.30 -5.03
N ASN A 273 -3.98 -30.58 -4.73
CA ASN A 273 -3.58 -31.00 -3.39
C ASN A 273 -2.06 -30.96 -3.29
N ILE A 274 -1.49 -29.76 -3.11
CA ILE A 274 -0.03 -29.59 -3.00
C ILE A 274 0.43 -29.48 -1.55
N SER A 275 1.68 -29.87 -1.29
CA SER A 275 2.29 -29.67 0.02
C SER A 275 2.68 -28.21 0.24
N THR A 276 2.79 -27.80 1.52
CA THR A 276 3.31 -26.48 1.90
C THR A 276 4.70 -26.22 1.30
N LYS A 277 5.58 -27.23 1.32
CA LYS A 277 6.92 -27.13 0.75
C LYS A 277 6.91 -26.90 -0.77
N ASP A 278 5.91 -27.43 -1.48
CA ASP A 278 5.77 -27.21 -2.92
C ASP A 278 5.20 -25.82 -3.21
N ALA A 279 4.30 -25.31 -2.38
CA ALA A 279 3.85 -23.92 -2.44
C ALA A 279 5.02 -22.95 -2.22
N ASP A 280 5.86 -23.21 -1.21
CA ASP A 280 7.01 -22.37 -0.86
C ASP A 280 7.98 -22.19 -2.03
N LYS A 281 8.22 -23.24 -2.83
CA LYS A 281 9.12 -23.17 -4.01
C LYS A 281 8.67 -22.15 -5.06
N LEU A 282 7.40 -21.76 -5.07
CA LEU A 282 6.87 -20.81 -6.06
C LEU A 282 7.23 -19.36 -5.73
N TYR A 283 7.56 -19.05 -4.47
CA TYR A 283 7.71 -17.67 -4.04
C TYR A 283 8.74 -17.43 -2.93
N LYS A 284 9.39 -18.47 -2.40
CA LYS A 284 10.43 -18.40 -1.38
C LYS A 284 11.78 -18.89 -1.88
N SER A 285 12.82 -18.30 -1.32
CA SER A 285 14.19 -18.80 -1.38
C SER A 285 14.29 -20.14 -0.64
N PRO A 286 15.07 -21.12 -1.16
CA PRO A 286 15.37 -22.35 -0.42
C PRO A 286 16.24 -22.10 0.84
N SER A 287 16.91 -20.95 0.89
CA SER A 287 17.70 -20.50 2.03
C SER A 287 16.86 -19.56 2.89
N ALA A 288 16.59 -19.97 4.13
CA ALA A 288 15.82 -19.25 5.15
C ALA A 288 14.41 -18.75 4.77
N GLY A 289 13.87 -19.15 3.61
CA GLY A 289 12.47 -18.91 3.26
C GLY A 289 12.13 -17.47 2.83
N PHE A 290 13.12 -16.62 2.53
CA PHE A 290 12.88 -15.24 2.11
C PHE A 290 11.99 -15.15 0.86
N ILE A 291 11.04 -14.21 0.83
CA ILE A 291 10.16 -14.01 -0.33
C ILE A 291 10.97 -13.55 -1.55
N THR A 292 11.01 -14.39 -2.59
CA THR A 292 11.63 -14.09 -3.89
C THR A 292 10.61 -13.56 -4.90
N ASN A 293 9.31 -13.83 -4.72
CA ASN A 293 8.23 -13.37 -5.59
C ASN A 293 7.02 -12.88 -4.78
N PHE A 294 6.93 -11.57 -4.56
CA PHE A 294 5.87 -10.96 -3.76
C PHE A 294 4.47 -11.10 -4.39
N THR A 295 4.38 -11.06 -5.73
CA THR A 295 3.12 -11.27 -6.44
C THR A 295 2.57 -12.67 -6.18
N ALA A 296 3.43 -13.69 -6.16
CA ALA A 296 3.04 -15.06 -5.85
C ALA A 296 2.76 -15.25 -4.34
N SER A 297 3.49 -14.58 -3.45
CA SER A 297 3.30 -14.69 -1.99
C SER A 297 2.00 -14.05 -1.48
N SER A 298 1.38 -13.18 -2.28
CA SER A 298 0.09 -12.52 -2.01
C SER A 298 -1.06 -13.05 -2.87
N ASP A 299 -0.78 -13.95 -3.82
CA ASP A 299 -1.80 -14.54 -4.70
C ASP A 299 -2.47 -15.75 -4.06
N LEU A 300 -3.76 -15.67 -3.76
CA LEU A 300 -4.54 -16.75 -3.18
C LEU A 300 -4.60 -18.01 -4.05
N CYS A 301 -4.40 -17.90 -5.37
CA CYS A 301 -4.26 -19.08 -6.22
C CYS A 301 -2.98 -19.87 -5.96
N THR A 302 -1.98 -19.22 -5.36
CA THR A 302 -0.70 -19.80 -4.93
C THR A 302 -0.71 -20.14 -3.45
N VAL A 303 -0.99 -19.16 -2.58
CA VAL A 303 -0.85 -19.30 -1.11
C VAL A 303 -2.14 -19.72 -0.38
N GLY A 304 -3.28 -19.75 -1.07
CA GLY A 304 -4.57 -20.13 -0.49
C GLY A 304 -4.54 -21.48 0.25
N PRO A 305 -3.93 -22.56 -0.30
CA PRO A 305 -3.82 -23.84 0.39
C PRO A 305 -3.04 -23.81 1.71
N VAL A 306 -2.08 -22.88 1.88
CA VAL A 306 -1.22 -22.81 3.08
C VAL A 306 -1.70 -21.75 4.09
N LEU A 307 -2.44 -20.74 3.62
CA LEU A 307 -2.95 -19.65 4.46
C LEU A 307 -4.44 -19.79 4.82
N GLY A 308 -5.18 -20.66 4.12
CA GLY A 308 -6.65 -20.74 4.18
C GLY A 308 -7.20 -20.82 5.60
N ASP A 309 -6.48 -21.50 6.49
CA ASP A 309 -6.86 -21.73 7.88
C ASP A 309 -6.09 -20.88 8.90
N SER A 310 -5.20 -19.98 8.45
CA SER A 310 -4.28 -19.22 9.30
C SER A 310 -4.29 -17.71 9.04
N HIS A 311 -5.14 -17.24 8.12
CA HIS A 311 -5.42 -15.84 7.86
C HIS A 311 -6.90 -15.55 8.11
N GLY A 312 -7.22 -14.57 8.96
CA GLY A 312 -8.59 -14.45 9.49
C GLY A 312 -9.62 -13.99 8.45
N PHE A 313 -9.22 -13.24 7.42
CA PHE A 313 -10.07 -13.03 6.23
C PHE A 313 -10.46 -14.34 5.53
N LEU A 314 -9.57 -15.33 5.52
CA LEU A 314 -9.77 -16.58 4.77
C LEU A 314 -10.62 -17.61 5.52
N PHE A 315 -10.64 -17.62 6.86
CA PHE A 315 -11.42 -18.61 7.61
C PHE A 315 -12.47 -18.05 8.58
N SER A 316 -12.39 -16.77 8.96
CA SER A 316 -13.21 -16.20 10.04
C SER A 316 -13.71 -14.79 9.74
N ALA A 317 -13.99 -14.48 8.48
CA ALA A 317 -14.54 -13.17 8.13
C ALA A 317 -16.02 -13.05 8.55
N SER A 318 -16.39 -11.94 9.19
CA SER A 318 -17.72 -11.71 9.76
C SER A 318 -18.80 -11.42 8.74
N SER A 319 -18.44 -10.92 7.55
CA SER A 319 -19.40 -10.23 6.69
C SER A 319 -19.13 -10.39 5.19
N ASN A 320 -18.47 -11.47 4.76
CA ASN A 320 -18.28 -11.72 3.33
C ASN A 320 -19.61 -12.01 2.62
N ILE A 321 -19.99 -11.11 1.71
CA ILE A 321 -21.10 -11.26 0.77
C ILE A 321 -20.52 -11.11 -0.63
N ILE A 322 -20.63 -12.14 -1.46
CA ILE A 322 -20.01 -12.16 -2.78
C ILE A 322 -21.03 -12.39 -3.89
N SER A 323 -20.64 -12.03 -5.12
CA SER A 323 -21.32 -12.41 -6.36
C SER A 323 -20.35 -13.12 -7.29
N ARG A 324 -20.87 -14.07 -8.09
CA ARG A 324 -20.15 -14.71 -9.20
C ARG A 324 -20.23 -13.92 -10.50
N LYS A 325 -21.10 -12.90 -10.57
CA LYS A 325 -21.22 -12.04 -11.77
C LYS A 325 -20.16 -10.97 -11.78
N LEU A 326 -19.75 -10.56 -12.98
CA LEU A 326 -18.89 -9.40 -13.15
C LEU A 326 -19.73 -8.12 -12.95
N LEU A 327 -19.55 -7.45 -11.81
CA LEU A 327 -20.31 -6.29 -11.38
C LEU A 327 -19.40 -5.07 -11.19
N PRO A 328 -19.79 -3.84 -11.60
CA PRO A 328 -18.96 -2.64 -11.52
C PRO A 328 -18.94 -2.05 -10.09
N VAL A 329 -18.42 -2.83 -9.13
CA VAL A 329 -18.32 -2.43 -7.71
C VAL A 329 -16.94 -1.85 -7.44
N PHE A 330 -16.90 -0.65 -6.88
CA PHE A 330 -15.68 0.05 -6.46
C PHE A 330 -15.34 -0.30 -5.02
N SER A 331 -14.11 -0.76 -4.77
CA SER A 331 -13.63 -1.16 -3.44
C SER A 331 -12.26 -0.54 -3.12
N GLU A 332 -11.99 -0.35 -1.84
CA GLU A 332 -10.73 0.25 -1.35
C GLU A 332 -9.53 -0.69 -1.50
N CYS A 333 -9.78 -1.99 -1.53
CA CYS A 333 -8.81 -3.06 -1.77
C CYS A 333 -9.53 -4.33 -2.22
N LYS A 334 -8.76 -5.36 -2.60
CA LYS A 334 -9.27 -6.70 -2.91
C LYS A 334 -8.19 -7.77 -2.76
N VAL A 335 -8.54 -9.06 -2.81
CA VAL A 335 -7.55 -10.13 -2.93
C VAL A 335 -7.43 -10.59 -4.39
N SER A 336 -6.42 -11.39 -4.73
CA SER A 336 -6.05 -11.69 -6.12
C SER A 336 -7.14 -12.30 -7.01
N VAL A 337 -8.12 -12.96 -6.40
CA VAL A 337 -9.26 -13.62 -7.08
C VAL A 337 -10.48 -12.73 -7.28
N ASN A 338 -10.48 -11.51 -6.73
CA ASN A 338 -11.61 -10.61 -6.80
C ASN A 338 -11.50 -9.62 -7.96
N ASN A 339 -12.66 -9.21 -8.47
CA ASN A 339 -12.81 -8.37 -9.66
C ASN A 339 -13.34 -6.97 -9.35
N ASP A 340 -13.40 -6.58 -8.07
CA ASP A 340 -13.72 -5.21 -7.66
C ASP A 340 -12.78 -4.20 -8.35
N ILE A 341 -13.30 -3.00 -8.65
CA ILE A 341 -12.56 -1.89 -9.25
C ILE A 341 -11.88 -1.11 -8.12
N LEU A 342 -10.56 -1.09 -8.10
CA LEU A 342 -9.83 -0.41 -7.03
C LEU A 342 -9.80 1.11 -7.23
N PHE A 343 -10.04 1.83 -6.14
CA PHE A 343 -9.74 3.26 -6.04
C PHE A 343 -8.85 3.52 -4.83
N PRO A 344 -8.16 4.67 -4.74
CA PRO A 344 -7.38 4.99 -3.56
C PRO A 344 -8.28 5.05 -2.33
N ALA A 345 -7.98 4.21 -1.33
CA ALA A 345 -8.85 4.04 -0.18
C ALA A 345 -9.20 5.37 0.51
N ASN A 346 -10.42 5.50 1.04
CA ASN A 346 -10.87 6.73 1.69
C ASN A 346 -9.95 7.12 2.86
N MET A 347 -9.38 6.15 3.57
CA MET A 347 -8.40 6.38 4.63
C MET A 347 -7.18 7.21 4.20
N TYR A 348 -6.82 7.20 2.91
CA TYR A 348 -5.73 8.05 2.39
C TYR A 348 -6.15 9.49 2.07
N PHE A 349 -7.45 9.72 1.87
CA PHE A 349 -8.03 11.05 1.70
C PHE A 349 -8.43 11.68 3.03
N MET A 350 -8.80 10.86 4.01
CA MET A 350 -9.13 11.31 5.36
C MET A 350 -7.85 11.77 6.04
N ASN A 351 -7.81 13.03 6.48
CA ASN A 351 -6.69 13.58 7.23
C ASN A 351 -6.67 13.07 8.69
N ASP A 352 -6.82 11.77 8.88
CA ASP A 352 -6.91 11.10 10.17
C ASP A 352 -5.51 10.87 10.76
N LYS A 353 -5.29 11.39 11.97
CA LYS A 353 -4.00 11.32 12.67
C LYS A 353 -3.51 9.88 12.94
N ARG A 354 -4.39 8.88 12.85
CA ARG A 354 -4.05 7.46 12.98
C ARG A 354 -3.34 6.88 11.75
N TYR A 355 -3.47 7.54 10.59
CA TYR A 355 -3.01 7.01 9.30
C TYR A 355 -2.19 8.01 8.48
N VAL A 356 -2.24 9.30 8.80
CA VAL A 356 -1.47 10.34 8.11
C VAL A 356 -0.04 10.40 8.64
N TYR A 357 0.93 10.46 7.73
CA TYR A 357 2.32 10.67 8.07
C TYR A 357 2.51 12.02 8.78
N ASN A 358 3.22 11.99 9.92
CA ASN A 358 3.57 13.16 10.69
C ASN A 358 5.06 13.08 11.09
N PRO A 359 5.90 14.03 10.65
CA PRO A 359 7.35 13.99 10.87
C PRO A 359 7.78 14.25 12.32
N ARG A 360 6.87 14.56 13.25
CA ARG A 360 7.17 15.03 14.62
C ARG A 360 8.19 14.18 15.39
N HIS A 361 8.19 12.86 15.20
CA HIS A 361 9.14 11.94 15.86
C HIS A 361 9.91 11.07 14.86
N ASP A 362 9.98 11.50 13.59
CA ASP A 362 10.70 10.79 12.54
C ASP A 362 12.16 11.27 12.48
N ASN A 363 12.93 10.82 13.46
CA ASN A 363 14.37 11.12 13.63
C ASN A 363 15.19 10.66 12.41
N GLU A 364 16.45 11.12 12.28
CA GLU A 364 17.39 10.51 11.32
C GLU A 364 17.67 9.04 11.67
N TRP A 365 18.17 8.26 10.70
CA TRP A 365 18.29 6.81 10.82
C TRP A 365 19.13 6.37 12.03
N GLU A 366 20.24 7.06 12.25
CA GLU A 366 21.21 6.79 13.31
C GLU A 366 20.64 7.09 14.71
N ASP A 367 19.62 7.94 14.78
CA ASP A 367 18.92 8.33 16.02
C ASP A 367 17.66 7.50 16.30
N LYS A 368 17.37 6.49 15.46
CA LYS A 368 16.29 5.53 15.67
C LYS A 368 16.78 4.32 16.44
N SER A 369 15.88 3.68 17.19
CA SER A 369 16.20 2.44 17.89
C SER A 369 16.16 1.24 16.93
N ASP A 370 17.07 0.27 17.13
CA ASP A 370 17.11 -1.03 16.45
C ASP A 370 15.96 -1.94 16.92
N THR A 371 14.73 -1.47 16.73
CA THR A 371 13.51 -2.08 17.24
C THR A 371 12.55 -2.40 16.11
N LEU A 372 12.03 -3.62 16.11
CA LEU A 372 10.87 -4.02 15.33
C LEU A 372 9.61 -3.60 16.07
N LEU A 373 8.85 -2.66 15.50
CA LEU A 373 7.67 -2.11 16.14
C LEU A 373 6.39 -2.55 15.44
N TRP A 374 5.44 -3.01 16.26
CA TRP A 374 4.03 -3.13 15.86
C TRP A 374 3.09 -2.83 17.03
N ARG A 375 2.05 -2.05 16.75
CA ARG A 375 0.91 -1.81 17.65
C ARG A 375 -0.38 -1.93 16.86
N GLY A 376 -1.32 -2.68 17.39
CA GLY A 376 -2.63 -2.83 16.79
C GLY A 376 -3.64 -3.46 17.74
N VAL A 377 -4.87 -3.52 17.28
CA VAL A 377 -5.97 -4.22 17.97
C VAL A 377 -6.06 -5.65 17.46
N THR A 378 -6.77 -6.52 18.17
CA THR A 378 -6.94 -7.94 17.83
C THR A 378 -7.80 -8.23 16.59
N SER A 379 -8.03 -7.23 15.72
CA SER A 379 -8.77 -7.41 14.46
C SER A 379 -8.10 -8.41 13.52
N GLY A 380 -8.72 -8.67 12.37
CA GLY A 380 -8.19 -9.67 11.42
C GLY A 380 -9.11 -10.84 11.16
N GLY A 381 -10.17 -10.99 11.96
CA GLY A 381 -11.22 -12.00 11.83
C GLY A 381 -12.10 -12.00 13.07
N VAL A 382 -13.21 -12.74 13.02
CA VAL A 382 -14.05 -13.03 14.18
C VAL A 382 -13.26 -13.94 15.12
N GLN A 383 -13.15 -13.52 16.37
CA GLN A 383 -12.38 -14.24 17.39
C GLN A 383 -13.32 -14.99 18.33
N LEU A 384 -13.01 -16.26 18.52
CA LEU A 384 -13.64 -17.20 19.44
C LEU A 384 -12.55 -17.80 20.33
N ALA A 385 -12.94 -18.27 21.52
CA ALA A 385 -12.04 -18.92 22.47
C ALA A 385 -11.25 -20.09 21.86
N ASP A 386 -11.83 -20.79 20.88
CA ASP A 386 -11.26 -21.97 20.22
C ASP A 386 -10.56 -21.69 18.88
N ASN A 387 -10.61 -20.46 18.34
CA ASN A 387 -10.06 -20.16 17.01
C ASN A 387 -8.96 -19.09 16.99
N TRP A 388 -8.84 -18.27 18.05
CA TRP A 388 -8.04 -17.05 18.00
C TRP A 388 -6.56 -17.30 17.69
N HIS A 389 -6.01 -18.42 18.14
CA HIS A 389 -4.61 -18.81 17.97
C HIS A 389 -4.22 -19.05 16.51
N ARG A 390 -5.21 -19.20 15.62
CA ARG A 390 -5.01 -19.36 14.17
C ARG A 390 -4.93 -18.03 13.44
N LEU A 391 -5.43 -16.95 14.03
CA LEU A 391 -5.50 -15.65 13.38
C LEU A 391 -4.10 -15.03 13.20
N HIS A 392 -3.84 -14.54 12.00
CA HIS A 392 -2.54 -14.00 11.60
C HIS A 392 -1.95 -12.94 12.56
N ARG A 393 -2.72 -11.96 13.07
CA ARG A 393 -2.18 -10.99 14.04
C ARG A 393 -1.79 -11.62 15.38
N GLN A 394 -2.60 -12.56 15.87
CA GLN A 394 -2.35 -13.30 17.10
C GLN A 394 -1.09 -14.16 16.95
N ARG A 395 -0.96 -14.88 15.82
CA ARG A 395 0.25 -15.63 15.49
C ARG A 395 1.48 -14.75 15.39
N PHE A 396 1.38 -13.56 14.79
CA PHE A 396 2.49 -12.62 14.74
C PHE A 396 2.92 -12.14 16.13
N VAL A 397 1.96 -11.76 16.99
CA VAL A 397 2.26 -11.34 18.37
C VAL A 397 2.90 -12.47 19.17
N GLN A 398 2.46 -13.72 19.01
CA GLN A 398 3.14 -14.88 19.64
C GLN A 398 4.54 -15.10 19.08
N ALA A 399 4.70 -15.03 17.75
CA ALA A 399 5.98 -15.20 17.09
C ALA A 399 7.00 -14.11 17.47
N ALA A 400 6.55 -12.96 17.97
CA ALA A 400 7.39 -11.86 18.42
C ALA A 400 7.53 -11.76 19.95
N ASN A 401 6.94 -12.68 20.72
CA ASN A 401 6.94 -12.64 22.18
C ASN A 401 8.11 -13.48 22.74
N SER A 402 8.96 -12.86 23.56
CA SER A 402 10.14 -13.54 24.10
C SER A 402 9.80 -14.73 25.00
N THR A 403 8.75 -14.65 25.82
CA THR A 403 8.30 -15.75 26.70
C THR A 403 7.78 -16.93 25.89
N GLU A 404 6.97 -16.69 24.85
CA GLU A 404 6.50 -17.75 23.93
C GLU A 404 7.65 -18.45 23.18
N MET A 405 8.77 -17.74 23.00
CA MET A 405 9.93 -18.22 22.28
C MET A 405 11.03 -18.81 23.17
N GLU A 406 10.89 -18.81 24.50
CA GLU A 406 11.93 -19.28 25.45
C GLU A 406 12.37 -20.72 25.19
N SER A 407 11.42 -21.59 24.83
CA SER A 407 11.66 -23.01 24.56
C SER A 407 11.48 -23.39 23.08
N ARG A 408 11.50 -22.42 22.16
CA ARG A 408 11.33 -22.66 20.73
C ARG A 408 12.61 -22.34 19.97
N THR A 409 12.83 -23.07 18.89
CA THR A 409 13.88 -22.74 17.92
C THR A 409 13.27 -22.38 16.57
N VAL A 410 13.97 -21.54 15.82
CA VAL A 410 13.56 -21.07 14.48
C VAL A 410 14.73 -21.15 13.51
N PRO A 411 14.46 -21.33 12.20
CA PRO A 411 15.50 -21.25 11.20
C PRO A 411 15.93 -19.80 10.96
N ILE A 412 17.24 -19.58 10.86
CA ILE A 412 17.86 -18.35 10.34
C ILE A 412 18.90 -18.69 9.27
N LEU A 413 19.44 -17.65 8.63
CA LEU A 413 20.62 -17.79 7.78
C LEU A 413 21.84 -17.23 8.51
N ALA A 414 22.81 -18.09 8.80
CA ALA A 414 24.01 -17.73 9.56
C ALA A 414 25.29 -17.94 8.75
N GLU A 415 26.29 -17.13 9.03
CA GLU A 415 27.61 -17.20 8.41
C GLU A 415 28.45 -18.29 9.08
N ASN A 416 29.13 -19.11 8.28
CA ASN A 416 30.09 -20.10 8.77
C ASN A 416 31.53 -19.55 8.77
N ASN A 417 32.49 -20.33 9.29
CA ASN A 417 33.91 -19.94 9.34
C ASN A 417 34.56 -19.64 7.97
N MET A 418 33.93 -20.03 6.86
CA MET A 418 34.38 -19.73 5.50
C MET A 418 33.66 -18.52 4.89
N LYS A 419 32.97 -17.72 5.71
CA LYS A 419 32.13 -16.59 5.30
C LYS A 419 31.01 -16.97 4.33
N GLN A 420 30.48 -18.19 4.46
CA GLN A 420 29.37 -18.67 3.65
C GLN A 420 28.11 -18.76 4.50
N TYR A 421 27.01 -18.25 3.95
CA TYR A 421 25.70 -18.36 4.56
C TYR A 421 25.11 -19.77 4.43
N ARG A 422 24.64 -20.33 5.55
CA ARG A 422 23.99 -21.65 5.64
C ARG A 422 22.76 -21.57 6.53
N ASN A 423 21.77 -22.41 6.25
CA ASN A 423 20.60 -22.54 7.12
C ASN A 423 21.06 -23.03 8.50
N PHE A 424 20.72 -22.27 9.53
CA PHE A 424 20.89 -22.63 10.93
C PHE A 424 19.49 -22.88 11.50
N SER A 425 19.12 -24.15 11.68
CA SER A 425 17.73 -24.55 11.96
C SER A 425 17.29 -24.32 13.41
N ASP A 426 18.23 -24.22 14.34
CA ASP A 426 17.95 -24.32 15.77
C ASP A 426 18.29 -23.01 16.54
N PHE A 427 18.02 -21.84 15.95
CA PHE A 427 18.26 -20.56 16.63
C PHE A 427 17.23 -20.35 17.74
N SER A 428 17.69 -20.10 18.98
CA SER A 428 16.82 -19.72 20.10
C SER A 428 16.61 -18.20 20.10
N PRO A 429 15.41 -17.70 19.77
CA PRO A 429 15.23 -16.29 19.46
C PRO A 429 14.72 -15.47 20.64
N SER A 430 14.49 -16.07 21.82
CA SER A 430 13.85 -15.42 22.96
C SER A 430 14.56 -14.12 23.39
N ASN A 431 15.88 -14.19 23.60
CA ASN A 431 16.67 -13.01 23.99
C ASN A 431 16.67 -11.94 22.88
N PHE A 432 16.86 -12.36 21.63
CA PHE A 432 16.83 -11.42 20.49
C PHE A 432 15.48 -10.70 20.40
N SER A 433 14.39 -11.42 20.59
CA SER A 433 13.03 -10.88 20.64
C SER A 433 12.85 -9.90 21.81
N LEU A 434 13.39 -10.22 22.98
CA LEU A 434 13.31 -9.36 24.17
C LEU A 434 14.04 -8.02 23.95
N ASP A 435 15.20 -8.05 23.30
CA ASP A 435 16.06 -6.89 23.09
C ASP A 435 15.56 -6.01 21.93
N HIS A 436 14.99 -6.62 20.89
CA HIS A 436 14.71 -5.92 19.63
C HIS A 436 13.24 -5.79 19.26
N PHE A 437 12.30 -6.53 19.86
CA PHE A 437 10.90 -6.50 19.42
C PHE A 437 10.01 -5.72 20.40
N ASP A 438 9.43 -4.63 19.91
CA ASP A 438 8.34 -3.93 20.58
C ASP A 438 7.02 -4.17 19.83
N VAL A 439 6.51 -5.39 19.96
CA VAL A 439 5.26 -5.87 19.35
C VAL A 439 4.22 -6.14 20.42
N GLY A 440 2.96 -5.74 20.19
CA GLY A 440 1.87 -6.13 21.08
C GLY A 440 0.52 -5.53 20.73
N PHE A 441 -0.54 -6.17 21.22
CA PHE A 441 -1.90 -5.64 21.12
C PHE A 441 -2.09 -4.46 22.07
N THR A 442 -2.88 -3.47 21.66
CA THR A 442 -3.26 -2.34 22.53
C THR A 442 -4.61 -2.53 23.21
N GLU A 443 -5.48 -3.32 22.59
CA GLU A 443 -6.81 -3.66 23.11
C GLU A 443 -7.36 -4.90 22.40
N ALA A 444 -8.30 -5.57 23.06
CA ALA A 444 -9.13 -6.62 22.48
C ALA A 444 -10.29 -5.99 21.71
N TRP A 445 -10.58 -6.47 20.50
CA TRP A 445 -11.70 -5.99 19.71
C TRP A 445 -12.22 -7.07 18.75
N GLY A 446 -13.55 -7.16 18.61
CA GLY A 446 -14.19 -8.03 17.61
C GLY A 446 -14.33 -9.52 18.00
N CYS A 447 -14.42 -9.83 19.29
CA CYS A 447 -14.65 -11.19 19.80
C CYS A 447 -16.13 -11.52 19.96
N ILE A 448 -16.46 -12.82 19.97
CA ILE A 448 -17.81 -13.34 20.23
C ILE A 448 -17.74 -14.44 21.32
N PRO A 449 -18.65 -14.44 22.32
CA PRO A 449 -19.63 -13.40 22.62
C PRO A 449 -19.00 -12.12 23.18
N ASP A 450 -17.82 -12.24 23.78
CA ASP A 450 -17.00 -11.16 24.32
C ASP A 450 -15.52 -11.58 24.32
N CYS A 451 -14.63 -10.67 24.73
CA CYS A 451 -13.18 -10.89 24.67
C CYS A 451 -12.57 -11.41 25.99
N SER A 452 -13.37 -11.80 27.00
CA SER A 452 -12.85 -12.23 28.33
C SER A 452 -11.92 -13.44 28.27
N PHE A 453 -12.04 -14.28 27.25
CA PHE A 453 -11.11 -15.40 27.06
C PHE A 453 -9.66 -14.95 26.79
N TYR A 454 -9.41 -13.67 26.51
CA TYR A 454 -8.07 -13.11 26.38
C TYR A 454 -7.47 -12.58 27.69
N ASP A 455 -8.26 -12.48 28.77
CA ASP A 455 -7.82 -11.84 30.02
C ASP A 455 -6.56 -12.49 30.60
N ASP A 456 -6.44 -13.82 30.43
CA ASP A 456 -5.27 -14.61 30.87
C ASP A 456 -4.27 -14.93 29.74
N ILE A 457 -4.47 -14.37 28.53
CA ILE A 457 -3.67 -14.66 27.33
C ILE A 457 -2.78 -13.48 26.95
N TRP A 458 -3.33 -12.26 26.95
CA TRP A 458 -2.62 -11.08 26.47
C TRP A 458 -2.33 -10.09 27.58
N THR A 459 -1.09 -9.62 27.62
CA THR A 459 -0.77 -8.33 28.23
C THR A 459 -0.85 -7.24 27.17
N TYR A 460 -1.84 -6.36 27.30
CA TYR A 460 -1.99 -5.22 26.39
C TYR A 460 -0.91 -4.17 26.62
N LYS A 461 -0.33 -3.65 25.54
CA LYS A 461 0.64 -2.56 25.55
C LYS A 461 -0.07 -1.21 25.39
N GLU A 462 0.50 -0.17 25.99
CA GLU A 462 -0.02 1.19 25.84
C GLU A 462 -0.12 1.60 24.35
N PRO A 463 -1.24 2.22 23.93
CA PRO A 463 -1.35 2.84 22.62
C PRO A 463 -0.26 3.88 22.41
N LYS A 464 0.39 3.85 21.25
CA LYS A 464 1.34 4.89 20.84
C LYS A 464 0.66 5.84 19.86
N ASP A 465 0.88 7.14 20.06
CA ASP A 465 0.61 8.12 19.00
C ASP A 465 1.30 7.67 17.71
N PHE A 466 0.64 7.83 16.56
CA PHE A 466 1.10 7.26 15.32
C PHE A 466 2.52 7.73 14.96
N SER A 467 2.84 9.00 15.21
CA SER A 467 4.18 9.53 14.91
C SER A 467 5.27 8.94 15.81
N GLN A 468 4.96 8.52 17.05
CA GLN A 468 5.93 7.89 17.95
C GLN A 468 6.47 6.57 17.40
N GLN A 469 5.73 5.93 16.50
CA GLN A 469 6.17 4.69 15.86
C GLN A 469 7.44 4.92 15.03
N PHE A 470 7.60 6.10 14.45
CA PHE A 470 8.76 6.48 13.63
C PHE A 470 10.07 6.63 14.42
N LYS A 471 10.07 6.42 15.74
CA LYS A 471 11.32 6.32 16.52
C LYS A 471 12.05 4.99 16.32
N SER A 472 11.36 3.98 15.80
CA SER A 472 11.92 2.64 15.55
C SER A 472 12.37 2.51 14.10
N LYS A 473 13.47 1.79 13.86
CA LYS A 473 13.98 1.53 12.50
C LYS A 473 13.04 0.65 11.68
N TYR A 474 12.38 -0.35 12.28
CA TYR A 474 11.59 -1.34 11.53
C TYR A 474 10.11 -1.29 11.91
N LEU A 475 9.23 -1.09 10.92
CA LEU A 475 7.78 -0.95 11.12
C LEU A 475 7.04 -2.07 10.40
N VAL A 476 6.26 -2.86 11.14
CA VAL A 476 5.50 -3.97 10.55
C VAL A 476 4.09 -3.53 10.15
N ASP A 477 3.72 -3.86 8.92
CA ASP A 477 2.37 -3.73 8.40
C ASP A 477 1.76 -5.12 8.15
N ILE A 478 0.61 -5.35 8.78
CA ILE A 478 -0.12 -6.62 8.75
C ILE A 478 -1.59 -6.30 8.51
N ASP A 479 -2.20 -7.09 7.63
CA ASP A 479 -3.63 -7.04 7.33
C ASP A 479 -4.50 -7.02 8.60
N GLY A 480 -5.64 -6.35 8.50
CA GLY A 480 -6.72 -6.40 9.49
C GLY A 480 -7.87 -7.24 8.95
N HIS A 481 -9.10 -6.77 9.14
CA HIS A 481 -10.24 -7.32 8.38
C HIS A 481 -10.07 -7.14 6.87
N SER A 482 -9.23 -6.17 6.49
CA SER A 482 -8.86 -5.82 5.13
C SER A 482 -7.45 -5.20 5.13
N PHE A 483 -7.09 -4.46 4.08
CA PHE A 483 -5.83 -3.71 4.02
C PHE A 483 -5.59 -2.79 5.23
N SER A 484 -4.33 -2.41 5.45
CA SER A 484 -3.94 -1.50 6.54
C SER A 484 -3.78 -0.06 6.05
N GLY A 485 -4.59 0.86 6.55
CA GLY A 485 -4.49 2.29 6.24
C GLY A 485 -3.18 2.97 6.69
N ARG A 486 -2.35 2.30 7.49
CA ARG A 486 -1.05 2.83 7.96
C ARG A 486 0.03 2.76 6.87
N TRP A 487 -0.13 1.86 5.90
CA TRP A 487 0.95 1.47 4.99
C TRP A 487 1.56 2.66 4.24
N ARG A 488 0.71 3.52 3.68
CA ARG A 488 1.17 4.70 2.94
C ARG A 488 2.04 5.63 3.80
N ALA A 489 1.72 5.82 5.07
CA ALA A 489 2.51 6.70 5.93
C ALA A 489 3.86 6.08 6.33
N PHE A 490 3.95 4.75 6.41
CA PHE A 490 5.23 4.08 6.61
C PHE A 490 6.20 4.35 5.45
N GLN A 491 5.68 4.35 4.21
CA GLN A 491 6.48 4.69 3.02
C GLN A 491 6.99 6.14 3.03
N HIS A 492 6.33 7.06 3.73
CA HIS A 492 6.79 8.47 3.84
C HIS A 492 7.80 8.70 4.97
N SER A 493 7.91 7.76 5.91
CA SER A 493 8.80 7.87 7.06
C SER A 493 10.24 7.51 6.72
N LYS A 494 11.18 7.80 7.61
CA LYS A 494 12.58 7.34 7.51
C LYS A 494 12.79 5.94 8.10
N SER A 495 11.72 5.23 8.43
CA SER A 495 11.79 3.85 8.94
C SER A 495 11.58 2.84 7.80
N LEU A 496 12.16 1.65 7.96
CA LEU A 496 11.98 0.54 7.03
C LEU A 496 10.62 -0.15 7.27
N GLY A 497 9.76 -0.11 6.27
CA GLY A 497 8.50 -0.87 6.26
C GLY A 497 8.72 -2.35 5.95
N ILE A 498 8.13 -3.23 6.76
CA ILE A 498 8.07 -4.69 6.56
C ILE A 498 6.60 -5.08 6.40
N LYS A 499 6.22 -5.71 5.27
CA LYS A 499 4.80 -5.97 4.94
C LYS A 499 4.49 -7.45 4.79
N ALA A 500 3.47 -7.91 5.50
CA ALA A 500 2.81 -9.19 5.28
C ALA A 500 1.33 -8.94 4.91
N THR A 501 0.96 -9.25 3.67
CA THR A 501 -0.39 -8.98 3.16
C THR A 501 -0.84 -9.99 2.10
N ILE A 502 -2.16 -10.19 1.98
CA ILE A 502 -2.83 -10.82 0.84
C ILE A 502 -3.70 -9.84 0.03
N PHE A 503 -3.82 -8.59 0.49
CA PHE A 503 -4.63 -7.57 -0.16
C PHE A 503 -3.83 -6.80 -1.20
N ARG A 504 -4.55 -6.40 -2.25
CA ARG A 504 -4.12 -5.50 -3.30
C ARG A 504 -4.74 -4.13 -3.12
N GLU A 505 -3.93 -3.10 -3.34
CA GLU A 505 -4.31 -1.69 -3.26
C GLU A 505 -3.94 -0.94 -4.54
N TRP A 506 -4.46 0.28 -4.70
CA TRP A 506 -4.23 1.13 -5.88
C TRP A 506 -2.75 1.41 -6.20
N HIS A 507 -1.88 1.39 -5.18
CA HIS A 507 -0.47 1.79 -5.26
C HIS A 507 0.50 0.63 -5.50
N ASP A 508 0.03 -0.62 -5.53
CA ASP A 508 0.92 -1.78 -5.60
C ASP A 508 1.74 -1.83 -6.90
N SER A 509 1.23 -1.26 -8.01
CA SER A 509 1.98 -1.15 -9.27
C SER A 509 3.18 -0.19 -9.20
N ARG A 510 3.24 0.64 -8.14
CA ARG A 510 4.27 1.66 -7.90
C ARG A 510 5.34 1.20 -6.91
N LEU A 511 5.09 0.16 -6.12
CA LEU A 511 5.99 -0.25 -5.03
C LEU A 511 6.77 -1.51 -5.39
N PHE A 512 8.09 -1.48 -5.18
CA PHE A 512 8.99 -2.57 -5.54
C PHE A 512 9.46 -3.26 -4.25
N PRO A 513 9.13 -4.55 -4.04
CA PRO A 513 9.63 -5.31 -2.89
C PRO A 513 11.16 -5.37 -2.93
N TRP A 514 11.81 -5.36 -1.77
CA TRP A 514 13.27 -5.27 -1.58
C TRP A 514 13.93 -3.96 -1.99
N ARG A 515 13.15 -2.97 -2.46
CA ARG A 515 13.61 -1.60 -2.73
C ARG A 515 12.86 -0.56 -1.90
N HIS A 516 11.53 -0.65 -1.85
CA HIS A 516 10.71 0.29 -1.09
C HIS A 516 10.19 -0.30 0.23
N PHE A 517 10.28 -1.63 0.39
CA PHE A 517 9.90 -2.34 1.60
C PHE A 517 10.47 -3.75 1.61
N VAL A 518 10.44 -4.41 2.76
CA VAL A 518 10.77 -5.83 2.91
C VAL A 518 9.48 -6.66 2.95
N PRO A 519 9.27 -7.60 2.02
CA PRO A 519 8.15 -8.52 2.09
C PRO A 519 8.40 -9.60 3.17
N MET A 520 7.38 -9.89 3.97
CA MET A 520 7.39 -10.94 5.00
C MET A 520 6.25 -11.94 4.75
N ASP A 521 6.49 -13.24 4.98
CA ASP A 521 5.47 -14.27 4.79
C ASP A 521 4.34 -14.13 5.81
N ASN A 522 3.09 -14.40 5.38
CA ASN A 522 1.91 -14.38 6.26
C ASN A 522 1.91 -15.50 7.32
N ARG A 523 2.87 -16.43 7.30
CA ARG A 523 3.14 -17.40 8.37
C ARG A 523 4.26 -16.97 9.32
N TYR A 524 5.00 -15.91 9.00
CA TYR A 524 6.07 -15.32 9.82
C TYR A 524 7.24 -16.28 10.09
N ASP A 525 7.40 -17.31 9.27
CA ASP A 525 8.49 -18.28 9.34
C ASP A 525 9.83 -17.75 8.80
N ASP A 526 9.82 -16.56 8.20
CA ASP A 526 10.99 -15.78 7.78
C ASP A 526 11.31 -14.61 8.73
N LEU A 527 10.49 -14.34 9.76
CA LEU A 527 10.61 -13.18 10.65
C LEU A 527 12.01 -13.05 11.26
N TYR A 528 12.49 -14.09 11.95
CA TYR A 528 13.78 -14.02 12.61
C TYR A 528 14.94 -13.98 11.63
N ALA A 529 14.86 -14.69 10.50
CA ALA A 529 15.88 -14.62 9.46
C ALA A 529 16.02 -13.21 8.87
N LEU A 530 14.90 -12.50 8.67
CA LEU A 530 14.89 -11.10 8.25
C LEU A 530 15.54 -10.19 9.30
N MET A 531 15.13 -10.35 10.56
CA MET A 531 15.57 -9.44 11.61
C MET A 531 17.03 -9.65 12.01
N THR A 532 17.51 -10.90 12.06
CA THR A 532 18.94 -11.17 12.29
C THR A 532 19.81 -10.67 11.15
N TYR A 533 19.30 -10.62 9.92
CA TYR A 533 20.04 -10.04 8.79
C TYR A 533 20.27 -8.54 8.98
N PHE A 534 19.21 -7.77 9.23
CA PHE A 534 19.33 -6.31 9.35
C PHE A 534 20.04 -5.87 10.63
N ILE A 535 19.69 -6.48 11.78
CA ILE A 535 20.24 -6.07 13.08
C ILE A 535 21.63 -6.69 13.30
N GLY A 536 21.85 -7.91 12.80
CA GLY A 536 23.04 -8.71 13.08
C GLY A 536 22.86 -9.63 14.30
N LEU A 537 23.78 -10.57 14.46
CA LEU A 537 23.80 -11.53 15.56
C LEU A 537 25.24 -11.93 15.90
N GLY A 538 25.58 -11.90 17.19
CA GLY A 538 26.92 -12.24 17.66
C GLY A 538 27.95 -11.12 17.44
N ASN A 539 29.16 -11.31 17.98
CA ASN A 539 30.22 -10.29 17.91
C ASN A 539 31.42 -10.77 17.08
N SER A 540 31.68 -10.09 15.96
CA SER A 540 32.80 -10.35 15.04
C SER A 540 34.18 -10.16 15.69
N SER A 541 34.25 -9.35 16.76
CA SER A 541 35.50 -8.93 17.40
C SER A 541 36.02 -9.86 18.50
N SER A 542 35.33 -10.98 18.73
CA SER A 542 35.83 -12.05 19.59
C SER A 542 36.94 -12.82 18.86
N SER A 543 38.21 -12.59 19.23
CA SER A 543 39.35 -13.42 18.83
C SER A 543 39.27 -14.86 19.36
N THR A 544 38.24 -15.16 20.15
CA THR A 544 37.75 -16.51 20.43
C THR A 544 36.65 -16.85 19.42
N LEU A 545 36.80 -17.96 18.70
CA LEU A 545 35.72 -18.58 17.92
C LEU A 545 34.40 -18.49 18.70
N PRO A 546 33.23 -18.26 18.05
CA PRO A 546 31.96 -18.49 18.72
C PRO A 546 32.05 -19.84 19.43
N ALA A 547 31.65 -19.91 20.70
CA ALA A 547 31.57 -21.18 21.39
C ALA A 547 30.85 -22.15 20.45
N SER A 548 31.46 -23.32 20.18
CA SER A 548 31.02 -24.21 19.11
C SER A 548 29.51 -24.41 19.15
N GLY A 549 28.78 -23.82 18.20
CA GLY A 549 27.32 -23.92 18.12
C GLY A 549 26.54 -22.60 18.10
N GLU A 550 27.12 -21.44 18.45
CA GLU A 550 26.39 -20.17 18.37
C GLU A 550 26.46 -19.54 16.96
N PRO A 551 25.32 -19.13 16.37
CA PRO A 551 25.30 -18.52 15.05
C PRO A 551 25.81 -17.08 15.05
N TYR A 552 26.51 -16.69 13.98
CA TYR A 552 26.90 -15.32 13.70
C TYR A 552 26.20 -14.82 12.42
N VAL A 553 25.73 -13.58 12.44
CA VAL A 553 25.14 -12.89 11.28
C VAL A 553 25.71 -11.47 11.27
N GLN A 554 26.37 -11.09 10.18
CA GLN A 554 26.80 -9.71 9.99
C GLN A 554 25.58 -8.77 9.98
N SER A 555 25.69 -7.62 10.64
CA SER A 555 24.65 -6.58 10.59
C SER A 555 24.61 -5.94 9.21
N HIS A 556 23.39 -5.71 8.71
CA HIS A 556 23.07 -5.05 7.45
C HIS A 556 22.22 -3.79 7.69
N ASP A 557 22.62 -2.99 8.69
CA ASP A 557 21.90 -1.77 9.06
C ASP A 557 21.88 -0.74 7.93
N PHE A 558 22.98 -0.65 7.17
CA PHE A 558 23.08 0.27 6.03
C PHE A 558 22.13 -0.12 4.89
N GLU A 559 22.01 -1.41 4.58
CA GLU A 559 21.02 -1.92 3.63
C GLU A 559 19.59 -1.56 4.04
N ALA A 560 19.29 -1.66 5.33
CA ALA A 560 17.98 -1.28 5.86
C ALA A 560 17.71 0.22 5.69
N GLU A 561 18.71 1.07 5.98
CA GLU A 561 18.65 2.51 5.76
C GLU A 561 18.41 2.83 4.29
N VAL A 562 19.13 2.15 3.38
CA VAL A 562 18.98 2.34 1.93
C VAL A 562 17.56 2.05 1.48
N ILE A 563 16.96 0.93 1.90
CA ILE A 563 15.57 0.59 1.53
C ILE A 563 14.60 1.64 2.09
N ALA A 564 14.77 2.07 3.34
CA ALA A 564 13.93 3.10 3.95
C ALA A 564 14.05 4.45 3.21
N ALA A 565 15.26 4.85 2.86
CA ALA A 565 15.52 6.09 2.13
C ALA A 565 14.96 6.05 0.70
N GLN A 566 15.13 4.93 -0.01
CA GLN A 566 14.54 4.70 -1.34
C GLN A 566 13.01 4.73 -1.29
N SER A 567 12.40 4.09 -0.28
CA SER A 567 10.95 4.14 -0.02
C SER A 567 10.46 5.57 0.13
N ARG A 568 11.09 6.34 1.03
CA ARG A 568 10.74 7.73 1.31
C ARG A 568 10.91 8.66 0.12
N GLU A 569 12.02 8.51 -0.61
CA GLU A 569 12.23 9.29 -1.83
C GLU A 569 11.15 9.01 -2.86
N TRP A 570 10.82 7.74 -3.07
CA TRP A 570 9.79 7.34 -4.03
C TRP A 570 8.38 7.74 -3.61
N ALA A 571 8.03 7.60 -2.34
CA ALA A 571 6.72 7.99 -1.81
C ALA A 571 6.44 9.49 -2.04
N GLN A 572 7.48 10.33 -2.00
CA GLN A 572 7.40 11.76 -2.31
C GLN A 572 7.21 12.08 -3.80
N GLN A 573 7.24 11.07 -4.68
CA GLN A 573 7.11 11.22 -6.13
C GLN A 573 5.89 10.49 -6.69
N ALA A 574 5.52 9.35 -6.09
CA ALA A 574 4.49 8.46 -6.61
C ALA A 574 3.33 8.19 -5.64
N LEU A 575 3.44 8.57 -4.36
CA LEU A 575 2.42 8.32 -3.33
C LEU A 575 1.97 9.61 -2.62
N ARG A 576 1.99 10.76 -3.28
CA ARG A 576 1.54 12.05 -2.71
C ARG A 576 0.02 12.15 -2.71
N ASN A 577 -0.51 13.18 -2.05
CA ASN A 577 -1.95 13.43 -2.07
C ASN A 577 -2.42 13.79 -3.49
N GLU A 578 -1.56 14.44 -4.26
CA GLU A 578 -1.75 14.73 -5.68
C GLU A 578 -1.88 13.45 -6.51
N ASP A 579 -1.08 12.41 -6.21
CA ASP A 579 -1.10 11.15 -6.96
C ASP A 579 -2.40 10.37 -6.73
N LEU A 580 -3.00 10.50 -5.53
CA LEU A 580 -4.35 9.98 -5.26
C LEU A 580 -5.40 10.62 -6.19
N GLU A 581 -5.35 11.95 -6.37
CA GLU A 581 -6.27 12.68 -7.24
C GLU A 581 -6.03 12.38 -8.72
N ILE A 582 -4.76 12.30 -9.14
CA ILE A 582 -4.37 11.96 -10.51
C ILE A 582 -4.88 10.57 -10.89
N TYR A 583 -4.71 9.59 -10.00
CA TYR A 583 -5.21 8.23 -10.20
C TYR A 583 -6.73 8.20 -10.26
N LEU A 584 -7.42 8.83 -9.29
CA LEU A 584 -8.88 8.86 -9.26
C LEU A 584 -9.45 9.55 -10.51
N TYR A 585 -8.80 10.60 -11.00
CA TYR A 585 -9.22 11.28 -12.22
C TYR A 585 -9.12 10.36 -13.45
N LEU A 586 -7.98 9.70 -13.67
CA LEU A 586 -7.87 8.77 -14.80
C LEU A 586 -8.85 7.60 -14.68
N LEU A 587 -9.00 7.03 -13.47
CA LEU A 587 -9.91 5.92 -13.21
C LEU A 587 -11.34 6.26 -13.65
N LEU A 588 -11.80 7.47 -13.33
CA LEU A 588 -13.16 7.90 -13.66
C LEU A 588 -13.31 8.28 -15.14
N LEU A 589 -12.27 8.76 -15.83
CA LEU A 589 -12.30 8.90 -17.29
C LEU A 589 -12.39 7.54 -18.00
N GLU A 590 -11.57 6.58 -17.57
CA GLU A 590 -11.58 5.22 -18.11
C GLU A 590 -12.91 4.52 -17.85
N TYR A 591 -13.41 4.59 -16.61
CA TYR A 591 -14.72 4.02 -16.27
C TYR A 591 -15.86 4.73 -17.03
N GLY A 592 -15.81 6.06 -17.15
CA GLY A 592 -16.76 6.82 -17.96
C GLY A 592 -16.82 6.31 -19.38
N ARG A 593 -15.66 6.03 -20.00
CA ARG A 593 -15.60 5.43 -21.33
C ARG A 593 -16.13 4.00 -21.36
N ILE A 594 -15.79 3.14 -20.38
CA ILE A 594 -16.32 1.77 -20.31
C ILE A 594 -17.85 1.76 -20.38
N THR A 595 -18.47 2.75 -19.74
CA THR A 595 -19.92 2.93 -19.67
C THR A 595 -20.53 3.76 -20.80
N ASP A 596 -19.77 4.23 -21.80
CA ASP A 596 -20.29 5.06 -22.88
C ASP A 596 -20.85 4.21 -24.04
N ASP A 597 -22.02 4.55 -24.57
CA ASP A 597 -22.64 3.82 -25.70
C ASP A 597 -21.78 3.86 -26.98
N ASN A 598 -20.96 4.90 -27.13
CA ASN A 598 -20.03 5.09 -28.24
C ASN A 598 -18.59 4.75 -27.85
N ARG A 599 -18.34 3.97 -26.79
CA ARG A 599 -16.98 3.71 -26.27
C ARG A 599 -15.94 3.24 -27.30
N ASP A 600 -16.41 2.56 -28.36
CA ASP A 600 -15.58 2.03 -29.45
C ASP A 600 -15.23 3.09 -30.51
N SER A 601 -15.93 4.22 -30.54
CA SER A 601 -15.74 5.34 -31.50
C SER A 601 -15.38 6.66 -30.82
N ILE A 602 -15.14 6.66 -29.51
CA ILE A 602 -14.65 7.83 -28.76
C ILE A 602 -13.26 7.58 -28.18
N GLY A 603 -12.52 8.67 -27.97
CA GLY A 603 -11.18 8.68 -27.40
C GLY A 603 -10.27 9.71 -28.07
N TYR A 604 -9.11 9.92 -27.47
CA TYR A 604 -8.10 10.83 -28.00
C TYR A 604 -7.36 10.20 -29.20
N SER A 605 -7.74 10.61 -30.42
CA SER A 605 -7.18 10.13 -31.69
C SER A 605 -5.92 10.86 -32.17
N GLY A 606 -5.61 12.04 -31.62
CA GLY A 606 -4.45 12.86 -32.01
C GLY A 606 -3.09 12.20 -31.77
N ASP A 607 -2.02 12.81 -32.28
CA ASP A 607 -0.65 12.32 -32.12
C ASP A 607 0.08 12.94 -30.90
N GLY A 608 -0.57 13.86 -30.20
CA GLY A 608 -0.07 14.58 -29.03
C GLY A 608 0.74 15.84 -29.33
N SER A 609 0.95 16.20 -30.60
CA SER A 609 1.79 17.33 -31.00
C SER A 609 1.31 18.69 -30.50
N GLU A 610 0.01 18.84 -30.25
CA GLU A 610 -0.58 20.08 -29.75
C GLU A 610 -0.09 20.46 -28.35
N LEU A 611 0.46 19.50 -27.59
CA LEU A 611 1.04 19.75 -26.27
C LEU A 611 2.56 19.95 -26.28
N ASP A 612 3.22 20.01 -27.45
CA ASP A 612 4.67 20.22 -27.53
C ASP A 612 5.11 21.53 -26.83
N HIS A 613 4.32 22.61 -26.97
CA HIS A 613 4.60 23.87 -26.26
C HIS A 613 4.32 23.78 -24.76
N PHE A 614 3.28 23.04 -24.36
CA PHE A 614 2.96 22.80 -22.96
C PHE A 614 4.09 22.00 -22.28
N ASP A 615 4.58 20.93 -22.92
CA ASP A 615 5.67 20.10 -22.40
C ASP A 615 6.98 20.88 -22.27
N ALA A 616 7.22 21.87 -23.15
CA ALA A 616 8.36 22.77 -23.00
C ALA A 616 8.24 23.70 -21.78
N GLN A 617 7.03 24.14 -21.42
CA GLN A 617 6.78 24.98 -20.24
C GLN A 617 6.73 24.19 -18.94
N TYR A 618 6.28 22.93 -19.01
CA TYR A 618 6.17 22.01 -17.89
C TYR A 618 7.03 20.79 -18.24
N PRO A 619 8.36 20.81 -18.02
CA PRO A 619 9.22 19.66 -18.26
C PRO A 619 9.03 18.59 -17.18
N PHE A 620 9.28 17.32 -17.51
CA PHE A 620 9.22 16.26 -16.50
C PHE A 620 10.34 16.46 -15.50
N SER A 621 10.13 16.01 -14.25
CA SER A 621 11.24 15.89 -13.30
C SER A 621 12.34 15.03 -13.90
N MET A 622 13.60 15.37 -13.59
CA MET A 622 14.74 14.53 -13.93
C MET A 622 14.55 13.11 -13.38
N PRO A 623 15.13 12.08 -14.02
CA PRO A 623 15.20 10.74 -13.44
C PRO A 623 15.74 10.81 -12.02
N ILE A 624 15.17 10.01 -11.12
CA ILE A 624 15.59 10.02 -9.72
C ILE A 624 17.00 9.43 -9.66
N GLN A 625 17.94 10.21 -9.14
CA GLN A 625 19.29 9.73 -8.93
C GLN A 625 19.29 8.66 -7.84
N MET A 626 20.14 7.65 -7.98
CA MET A 626 20.27 6.65 -6.93
C MET A 626 20.66 7.29 -5.59
N VAL A 627 19.98 6.82 -4.54
CA VAL A 627 20.15 7.27 -3.16
C VAL A 627 21.58 7.00 -2.66
N VAL A 628 22.18 5.90 -3.08
CA VAL A 628 23.58 5.53 -2.86
C VAL A 628 24.20 5.15 -4.20
N GLY A 629 25.53 5.26 -4.35
CA GLY A 629 26.23 4.69 -5.51
C GLY A 629 25.92 3.21 -5.70
N ASP A 630 26.09 2.70 -6.91
CA ASP A 630 25.85 1.28 -7.19
C ASP A 630 26.65 0.39 -6.21
N HIS A 631 26.06 -0.74 -5.82
CA HIS A 631 26.79 -1.78 -5.09
C HIS A 631 28.02 -2.16 -5.92
N PRO A 632 29.24 -2.27 -5.37
CA PRO A 632 30.48 -2.45 -6.15
C PRO A 632 30.55 -3.72 -7.03
N ASP A 633 29.53 -4.58 -6.98
CA ASP A 633 29.34 -5.77 -7.82
C ASP A 633 28.24 -5.59 -8.89
N THR A 634 27.84 -4.37 -9.20
CA THR A 634 27.12 -4.05 -10.44
C THR A 634 28.13 -4.00 -11.59
N PRO A 635 27.98 -4.86 -12.62
CA PRO A 635 28.80 -4.75 -13.82
C PRO A 635 28.56 -3.44 -14.58
#